data_AF-A0A821QNX4-F1
#
_entry.id   AF-A0A821QNX4-F1
#
_cell.length_a   1.000
_cell.length_b   1.000
_cell.length_c   1.000
_cell.angle_alpha   90.00
_cell.angle_beta   90.00
_cell.angle_gamma   90.00
#
_symmetry.space_group_name_H-M   'P 1'
#
loop_
_entity.id
_entity.type
_entity.pdbx_description
1 polymer ?
#
loop_
_entity_poly.entity_id
_entity_poly.type
_entity_poly.pdbx_seq_one_letter_code
_entity_poly.pdbx_strand_id
1 'polypeptide(L)'
;MVSLSKKSPEERLNICRKYYRAGFACLPLLWLINAIWFYKQAFKVAAYPQQAQIRTYVIRSAIGTVIWIIIIVAWNITFQLLRTKMGPLGDFLTFISPRGYY
;
A
#
# COMPACT_ATOMS: atom_id res chain seq x y z
N MET A 1 1.90 6.09 18.53
CA MET A 1 1.55 6.76 17.25
C MET A 1 1.40 8.25 17.48
N VAL A 2 2.05 9.09 16.68
CA VAL A 2 1.97 10.56 16.79
C VAL A 2 0.52 11.01 16.52
N SER A 3 -0.03 11.89 17.36
CA SER A 3 -1.40 12.39 17.17
C SER A 3 -1.44 13.44 16.06
N LEU A 4 -2.15 13.13 14.96
CA LEU A 4 -2.37 14.08 13.85
C LEU A 4 -3.07 15.36 14.32
N SER A 5 -3.90 15.28 15.37
CA SER A 5 -4.64 16.42 15.93
C SER A 5 -3.73 17.54 16.44
N LYS A 6 -2.51 17.21 16.90
CA LYS A 6 -1.54 18.19 17.44
C LYS A 6 -0.74 18.92 16.35
N LYS A 7 -0.84 18.50 15.09
CA LYS A 7 -0.06 19.07 13.97
C LYS A 7 -0.82 20.16 13.23
N SER A 8 -0.09 21.13 12.69
CA SER A 8 -0.66 22.16 11.80
C SER A 8 -1.20 21.53 10.51
N PRO A 9 -2.15 22.17 9.81
CA PRO A 9 -2.68 21.67 8.54
C PRO A 9 -1.60 21.43 7.47
N GLU A 10 -0.57 22.27 7.44
CA GLU A 10 0.55 22.15 6.49
C GLU A 10 1.46 20.97 6.80
N GLU A 11 1.78 20.74 8.08
CA GLU A 11 2.56 19.57 8.49
C GLU A 11 1.84 18.26 8.12
N ARG A 12 0.52 18.22 8.31
CA ARG A 12 -0.31 17.06 7.94
C ARG A 12 -0.22 16.78 6.43
N LEU A 13 -0.32 17.82 5.61
CA LEU A 13 -0.17 17.69 4.16
C LEU A 13 1.22 17.19 3.77
N ASN A 14 2.28 17.72 4.40
CA ASN A 14 3.64 17.30 4.11
C ASN A 14 3.89 15.83 4.47
N ILE A 15 3.35 15.37 5.62
CA ILE A 15 3.40 13.96 6.02
C ILE A 15 2.64 13.10 5.01
N CYS A 16 1.41 13.45 4.65
CA CYS A 16 0.62 12.70 3.67
C CYS A 16 1.34 12.58 2.32
N ARG A 17 1.96 13.67 1.84
CA ARG A 17 2.74 13.69 0.59
C ARG A 17 3.99 12.81 0.69
N LYS A 18 4.71 12.83 1.81
CA LYS A 18 5.88 11.96 2.04
C LYS A 18 5.50 10.49 2.00
N TYR A 19 4.42 10.10 2.69
CA TYR A 19 3.93 8.71 2.69
C TYR A 19 3.48 8.27 1.31
N TYR A 20 2.78 9.15 0.58
CA TYR A 20 2.41 8.88 -0.81
C TYR A 20 3.63 8.67 -1.71
N ARG A 21 4.66 9.50 -1.61
CA ARG A 21 5.90 9.34 -2.41
C ARG A 21 6.69 8.10 -2.02
N ALA A 22 6.82 7.83 -0.72
CA ALA A 22 7.54 6.67 -0.23
C ALA A 22 6.87 5.34 -0.63
N GLY A 23 5.55 5.31 -0.82
CA GLY A 23 4.86 4.10 -1.29
C GLY A 23 5.26 3.65 -2.70
N PHE A 24 5.83 4.53 -3.54
CA PHE A 24 6.39 4.16 -4.84
C PHE A 24 7.65 3.28 -4.75
N ALA A 25 8.27 3.16 -3.57
CA ALA A 25 9.35 2.20 -3.33
C ALA A 25 8.83 0.75 -3.13
N CYS A 26 7.77 0.38 -3.86
CA CYS A 26 7.08 -0.92 -3.74
C CYS A 26 6.54 -1.23 -2.34
N LEU A 27 6.02 -0.21 -1.64
CA LEU A 27 5.49 -0.33 -0.27
C LEU A 27 3.98 -0.10 -0.24
N PRO A 28 3.15 -1.08 -0.68
CA PRO A 28 1.69 -0.91 -0.74
C PRO A 28 1.04 -0.76 0.64
N LEU A 29 1.65 -1.34 1.67
CA LEU A 29 1.23 -1.17 3.07
C LEU A 29 1.40 0.28 3.53
N LEU A 30 2.40 1.00 3.03
CA LEU A 30 2.60 2.40 3.39
C LEU A 30 1.51 3.29 2.79
N TRP A 31 1.09 3.02 1.55
CA TRP A 31 -0.08 3.66 0.95
C TRP A 31 -1.37 3.34 1.71
N LEU A 32 -1.53 2.10 2.18
CA LEU A 32 -2.69 1.70 2.99
C LEU A 32 -2.75 2.48 4.32
N ILE A 33 -1.62 2.55 5.03
CA ILE A 33 -1.49 3.32 6.27
C ILE A 33 -1.81 4.79 6.01
N ASN A 34 -1.27 5.37 4.93
CA ASN A 34 -1.56 6.75 4.53
C ASN A 34 -3.07 6.97 4.32
N ALA A 35 -3.72 6.06 3.59
CA ALA A 35 -5.14 6.16 3.30
C ALA A 35 -6.00 6.07 4.57
N ILE A 36 -5.76 5.08 5.44
CA ILE A 36 -6.51 4.88 6.69
C ILE A 36 -6.28 6.04 7.67
N TRP A 37 -5.03 6.46 7.83
CA TRP A 37 -4.66 7.45 8.85
C TRP A 37 -5.20 8.84 8.53
N PHE A 38 -5.19 9.23 7.26
CA PHE A 38 -5.71 10.53 6.80
C PHE A 38 -7.20 10.48 6.35
N TYR A 39 -7.86 9.31 6.35
CA TYR A 39 -9.26 9.18 5.95
C TYR A 39 -10.19 10.11 6.74
N LYS A 40 -10.03 10.16 8.07
CA LYS A 40 -10.84 11.03 8.92
C LYS A 40 -10.59 12.52 8.57
N GLN A 41 -9.34 12.93 8.38
CA GLN A 41 -9.02 14.33 8.01
C GLN A 41 -9.46 14.71 6.59
N ALA A 42 -9.53 13.74 5.67
CA ALA A 42 -9.95 13.96 4.30
C ALA A 42 -11.47 14.07 4.15
N PHE A 43 -12.23 13.26 4.90
CA PHE A 43 -13.67 13.09 4.67
C PHE A 43 -14.59 13.46 5.84
N LYS A 44 -14.09 13.50 7.09
CA LYS A 44 -14.93 13.74 8.28
C LYS A 44 -14.76 15.12 8.93
N VAL A 45 -13.68 15.84 8.62
CA VAL A 45 -13.41 17.18 9.18
C VAL A 45 -14.02 18.27 8.29
N ALA A 46 -14.44 19.38 8.91
CA ALA A 46 -14.95 20.57 8.21
C ALA A 46 -13.96 21.11 7.17
N ALA A 47 -14.49 21.78 6.14
CA ALA A 47 -13.72 22.28 5.00
C ALA A 47 -12.51 23.15 5.41
N TYR A 48 -11.30 22.80 4.96
CA TYR A 48 -10.10 23.65 5.06
C TYR A 48 -9.30 23.64 3.75
N PRO A 49 -8.49 24.69 3.46
CA PRO A 49 -7.87 24.87 2.14
C PRO A 49 -7.04 23.68 1.65
N GLN A 50 -6.30 23.02 2.55
CA GLN A 50 -5.43 21.89 2.23
C GLN A 50 -6.16 20.55 2.11
N GLN A 51 -7.45 20.47 2.49
CA GLN A 51 -8.21 19.23 2.53
C GLN A 51 -8.37 18.58 1.14
N ALA A 52 -8.58 19.38 0.10
CA ALA A 52 -8.72 18.87 -1.27
C ALA A 52 -7.45 18.15 -1.75
N GLN A 53 -6.27 18.67 -1.39
CA GLN A 53 -5.00 18.03 -1.71
C GLN A 53 -4.81 16.72 -0.94
N ILE A 54 -5.10 16.73 0.37
CA ILE A 54 -5.02 15.52 1.21
C ILE A 54 -5.96 14.44 0.68
N ARG A 55 -7.21 14.80 0.34
CA ARG A 55 -8.21 13.88 -0.24
C ARG A 55 -7.69 13.25 -1.53
N THR A 56 -7.08 14.03 -2.41
CA THR A 56 -6.49 13.52 -3.66
C THR A 56 -5.36 12.51 -3.38
N TYR A 57 -4.46 12.81 -2.45
CA TYR A 57 -3.39 11.87 -2.08
C TYR A 57 -3.92 10.60 -1.42
N VAL A 58 -4.92 10.71 -0.55
CA VAL A 58 -5.57 9.56 0.11
C VAL A 58 -6.23 8.64 -0.92
N ILE A 59 -6.97 9.19 -1.88
CA ILE A 59 -7.62 8.40 -2.94
C ILE A 59 -6.56 7.73 -3.82
N ARG A 60 -5.54 8.47 -4.27
CA ARG A 60 -4.46 7.91 -5.09
C ARG A 60 -3.67 6.82 -4.35
N SER A 61 -3.40 6.99 -3.05
CA SER A 61 -2.80 5.95 -2.21
C SER A 61 -3.70 4.71 -2.14
N ALA A 62 -5.01 4.87 -1.92
CA ALA A 62 -5.94 3.74 -1.87
C ALA A 62 -5.98 2.95 -3.20
N ILE A 63 -6.05 3.67 -4.33
CA ILE A 63 -5.99 3.04 -5.67
C ILE A 63 -4.67 2.30 -5.85
N GLY A 64 -3.54 2.94 -5.52
CA GLY A 64 -2.22 2.31 -5.61
C GLY A 64 -2.11 1.04 -4.76
N THR A 65 -2.67 1.03 -3.56
CA THR A 65 -2.73 -0.16 -2.70
C THR A 65 -3.55 -1.27 -3.36
N VAL A 66 -4.73 -0.97 -3.90
CA VAL A 66 -5.58 -1.97 -4.57
C VAL A 66 -4.87 -2.59 -5.78
N ILE A 67 -4.23 -1.76 -6.61
CA ILE A 67 -3.45 -2.24 -7.76
C ILE A 67 -2.35 -3.20 -7.31
N TRP A 68 -1.57 -2.84 -6.28
CA TRP A 68 -0.53 -3.73 -5.75
C TRP A 68 -1.08 -5.03 -5.17
N ILE A 69 -2.22 -4.99 -4.47
CA ILE A 69 -2.86 -6.20 -3.96
C ILE A 69 -3.22 -7.11 -5.13
N ILE A 70 -3.81 -6.58 -6.20
CA ILE A 70 -4.14 -7.36 -7.40
C ILE A 70 -2.87 -7.98 -8.01
N ILE A 71 -1.79 -7.20 -8.15
CA ILE A 71 -0.52 -7.69 -8.70
C ILE A 71 0.05 -8.83 -7.84
N ILE A 72 0.09 -8.65 -6.51
CA ILE A 72 0.63 -9.66 -5.59
C ILE A 72 -0.25 -10.93 -5.60
N VAL A 73 -1.57 -10.79 -5.61
CA VAL A 73 -2.50 -11.93 -5.67
C VAL A 73 -2.36 -12.66 -7.00
N ALA A 74 -2.34 -11.95 -8.12
CA ALA A 74 -2.16 -12.53 -9.44
C ALA A 74 -0.82 -13.28 -9.56
N TRP A 75 0.27 -12.69 -9.03
CA TRP A 75 1.57 -13.34 -8.96
C TRP A 75 1.51 -14.63 -8.13
N ASN A 76 0.89 -14.59 -6.95
CA ASN A 76 0.76 -15.79 -6.10
C ASN A 76 -0.04 -16.88 -6.79
N ILE A 77 -1.19 -16.56 -7.41
CA ILE A 77 -2.00 -17.53 -8.15
C ILE A 77 -1.18 -18.15 -9.30
N THR A 78 -0.51 -17.31 -10.09
CA THR A 78 0.32 -17.77 -11.21
C THR A 78 1.46 -18.66 -10.71
N PHE A 79 2.16 -18.25 -9.66
CA PHE A 79 3.26 -19.00 -9.07
C PHE A 79 2.77 -20.35 -8.55
N GLN A 80 1.66 -20.41 -7.79
CA GLN A 80 1.13 -21.66 -7.25
C GLN A 80 0.66 -22.62 -8.35
N LEU A 81 0.04 -22.11 -9.42
CA LEU A 81 -0.45 -22.95 -10.53
C LEU A 81 0.65 -23.44 -11.46
N LEU A 82 1.67 -22.62 -11.72
CA LEU A 82 2.75 -22.95 -12.65
C LEU A 82 4.02 -23.45 -11.96
N ARG A 83 4.11 -23.47 -10.63
CA ARG A 83 5.31 -23.89 -9.86
C ARG A 83 5.89 -25.20 -10.38
N THR A 84 5.03 -26.20 -10.58
CA THR A 84 5.42 -27.55 -11.03
C THR A 84 5.86 -27.59 -12.50
N LYS A 85 5.41 -26.62 -13.31
CA LYS A 85 5.77 -26.48 -14.73
C LYS A 85 7.02 -25.64 -14.94
N MET A 86 7.42 -24.82 -13.96
CA MET A 86 8.59 -23.95 -14.03
C MET A 86 9.93 -24.68 -13.85
N GLY A 87 9.90 -25.98 -13.53
CA GLY A 87 11.10 -26.80 -13.39
C GLY A 87 12.09 -26.20 -12.37
N PRO A 88 13.40 -26.16 -12.67
CA PRO A 88 14.42 -25.66 -11.73
C PRO A 88 14.19 -24.22 -11.26
N LEU A 89 13.63 -23.36 -12.12
CA LEU A 89 13.31 -21.97 -11.76
C LEU A 89 12.23 -21.89 -10.67
N GLY A 90 11.26 -22.80 -10.70
CA GLY A 90 10.22 -22.88 -9.67
C GLY A 90 10.80 -23.23 -8.31
N ASP A 91 11.80 -24.11 -8.26
CA ASP A 91 12.48 -24.50 -7.02
C ASP A 91 13.41 -23.40 -6.50
N PHE A 92 14.15 -22.71 -7.37
CA PHE A 92 14.97 -21.55 -6.98
C PHE A 92 14.15 -20.38 -6.40
N LEU A 93 12.95 -20.16 -6.92
CA LEU A 93 12.04 -19.11 -6.46
C LEU A 93 11.21 -19.53 -5.24
N THR A 94 11.19 -20.82 -4.89
CA THR A 94 10.44 -21.33 -3.73
C THR A 94 11.23 -21.07 -2.45
N PHE A 95 10.77 -20.13 -1.62
CA PHE A 95 11.39 -19.87 -0.31
C PHE A 95 11.02 -20.93 0.74
N ILE A 96 9.77 -21.42 0.73
CA ILE A 96 9.27 -22.44 1.65
C ILE A 96 8.90 -23.67 0.85
N SER A 97 9.76 -24.68 0.88
CA SER A 97 9.49 -25.96 0.25
C SER A 97 8.58 -26.82 1.15
N PRO A 98 7.44 -27.30 0.65
CA PRO A 98 6.60 -28.22 1.41
C PRO A 98 7.35 -29.55 1.60
N ARG A 99 7.68 -29.89 2.86
CA ARG A 99 8.51 -31.07 3.24
C ARG A 99 7.81 -32.44 3.06
N GLY A 100 6.73 -32.54 2.29
CA GLY A 100 5.84 -33.70 2.27
C GLY A 100 5.52 -34.30 0.90
N TYR A 101 6.07 -33.78 -0.19
CA TYR A 101 5.87 -34.35 -1.53
C TYR A 101 7.23 -34.77 -2.08
N TYR A 102 7.53 -36.07 -1.91
CA TYR A 102 8.53 -36.82 -2.66
C TYR A 102 7.80 -37.79 -3.58
#